data_AF-A0A4V2WP70-F1
#
_entry.id   AF-A0A4V2WP70-F1
#
_cell.length_a   1.000
_cell.length_b   1.000
_cell.length_c   1.000
_cell.angle_alpha   90.00
_cell.angle_beta   90.00
_cell.angle_gamma   90.00
#
_symmetry.space_group_name_H-M   'P 1'
#
loop_
_entity.id
_entity.type
_entity.pdbx_description
1 polymer ?
#
loop_
_entity_poly.entity_id
_entity_poly.type
_entity_poly.pdbx_seq_one_letter_code
_entity_poly.pdbx_strand_id
1 'polypeptide(L)'
;MENKPNFGRFDTESKEEKEAANSDFWIKERARDRNHNFWQPIRITFMSIVGIAIILGIILAILVGLSGIPKKIDASYPAIMYRENDTGYVQQTTITMQGKLYTRWFSNPKFVGTFSIDQFELMKRDATTDIEFQPEFMNGAGLLSYSTFADGKLDFESVGMIWMADDMKKVNIGVFEPVNATAKSMRDLVISAPATTREEAVELTKQFNNPFHN
;
A
#
# COMPACT_ATOMS: atom_id res chain seq x y z
N MET A 1 49.96 -26.80 -15.20
CA MET A 1 51.31 -26.24 -15.39
C MET A 1 51.88 -25.97 -14.01
N GLU A 2 52.96 -26.67 -13.66
CA GLU A 2 53.59 -26.59 -12.33
C GLU A 2 54.33 -25.24 -12.22
N ASN A 3 53.85 -24.33 -11.38
CA ASN A 3 54.40 -22.99 -11.23
C ASN A 3 55.68 -23.07 -10.39
N LYS A 4 56.80 -23.47 -11.02
CA LYS A 4 58.08 -23.57 -10.32
C LYS A 4 58.62 -22.17 -10.07
N PRO A 5 59.03 -21.84 -8.83
CA PRO A 5 59.64 -20.56 -8.52
C PRO A 5 60.89 -20.34 -9.40
N ASN A 6 60.93 -19.20 -10.10
CA ASN A 6 62.08 -18.80 -10.91
C ASN A 6 63.13 -18.13 -10.00
N PHE A 7 64.14 -18.90 -9.61
CA PHE A 7 65.26 -18.41 -8.78
C PHE A 7 66.40 -17.78 -9.60
N GLY A 8 66.25 -17.54 -10.91
CA GLY A 8 67.31 -16.99 -11.78
C GLY A 8 67.81 -15.58 -11.41
N ARG A 9 67.20 -14.93 -10.42
CA ARG A 9 67.68 -13.66 -9.83
C ARG A 9 68.68 -13.84 -8.68
N PHE A 10 68.99 -15.08 -8.31
CA PHE A 10 69.80 -15.42 -7.13
C PHE A 10 71.12 -16.12 -7.51
N ASP A 11 71.60 -15.98 -8.75
CA ASP A 11 72.75 -16.76 -9.25
C ASP A 11 74.08 -16.47 -8.51
N THR A 12 74.20 -15.32 -7.83
CA THR A 12 75.35 -14.96 -6.98
C THR A 12 75.22 -15.38 -5.51
N GLU A 13 74.09 -15.98 -5.10
CA GLU A 13 73.85 -16.37 -3.71
C GLU A 13 74.42 -17.76 -3.37
N SER A 14 74.79 -17.92 -2.10
CA SER A 14 75.27 -19.19 -1.56
C SER A 14 74.19 -20.27 -1.62
N LYS A 15 74.61 -21.55 -1.61
CA LYS A 15 73.68 -22.68 -1.66
C LYS A 15 72.66 -22.65 -0.50
N GLU A 16 73.09 -22.20 0.68
CA GLU A 16 72.22 -22.09 1.87
C GLU A 16 71.13 -21.03 1.70
N GLU A 17 71.44 -19.88 1.09
CA GLU A 17 70.47 -18.81 0.82
C GLU A 17 69.38 -19.25 -0.17
N LYS A 18 69.76 -20.01 -1.21
CA LYS A 18 68.81 -20.60 -2.17
C LYS A 18 67.87 -21.63 -1.51
N GLU A 19 68.40 -22.45 -0.61
CA GLU A 19 67.60 -23.44 0.13
C GLU A 19 66.64 -22.76 1.13
N ALA A 20 67.08 -21.70 1.82
CA ALA A 20 66.24 -20.90 2.70
C ALA A 20 65.12 -20.19 1.93
N ALA A 21 65.43 -19.56 0.79
CA ALA A 21 64.44 -18.89 -0.07
C ALA A 21 63.42 -19.88 -0.65
N ASN A 22 63.85 -21.08 -1.02
CA ASN A 22 62.94 -22.13 -1.49
C ASN A 22 62.03 -22.64 -0.36
N SER A 23 62.58 -22.86 0.84
CA SER A 23 61.79 -23.25 2.02
C SER A 23 60.73 -22.20 2.39
N ASP A 24 61.13 -20.92 2.46
CA ASP A 24 60.22 -19.80 2.73
C ASP A 24 59.12 -19.68 1.66
N PHE A 25 59.47 -19.85 0.38
CA PHE A 25 58.50 -19.89 -0.71
C PHE A 25 57.45 -20.99 -0.50
N TRP A 26 57.86 -22.24 -0.23
CA TRP A 26 56.92 -23.35 -0.01
C TRP A 26 56.11 -23.22 1.29
N ILE A 27 56.62 -22.53 2.30
CA ILE A 27 55.87 -22.21 3.53
C ILE A 27 54.78 -21.17 3.22
N LYS A 28 55.12 -20.11 2.49
CA LYS A 28 54.16 -19.07 2.07
C LYS A 28 53.10 -19.61 1.10
N GLU A 29 53.48 -20.47 0.16
CA GLU A 29 52.56 -21.14 -0.77
C GLU A 29 51.56 -22.01 0.01
N ARG A 30 52.05 -22.87 0.93
CA ARG A 30 51.20 -23.72 1.77
C ARG A 30 50.29 -22.92 2.71
N ALA A 31 50.76 -21.79 3.24
CA ALA A 31 49.93 -20.91 4.06
C ALA A 31 48.82 -20.24 3.24
N ARG A 32 49.12 -19.80 2.01
CA ARG A 32 48.16 -19.19 1.07
C ARG A 32 47.08 -20.19 0.66
N ASP A 33 47.49 -21.41 0.27
CA ASP A 33 46.55 -22.45 -0.16
C ASP A 33 45.68 -22.95 1.00
N ARG A 34 46.25 -23.10 2.20
CA ARG A 34 45.48 -23.44 3.40
C ARG A 34 44.46 -22.36 3.72
N ASN A 35 44.84 -21.09 3.64
CA ASN A 35 43.92 -19.98 3.87
C ASN A 35 42.83 -19.95 2.79
N HIS A 36 43.18 -20.11 1.52
CA HIS A 36 42.21 -20.13 0.41
C HIS A 36 41.21 -21.28 0.55
N ASN A 37 41.69 -22.51 0.76
CA ASN A 37 40.84 -23.70 0.88
C ASN A 37 40.01 -23.70 2.17
N PHE A 38 40.46 -23.02 3.22
CA PHE A 38 39.70 -22.86 4.46
C PHE A 38 38.59 -21.82 4.34
N TRP A 39 38.85 -20.67 3.71
CA TRP A 39 37.87 -19.57 3.60
C TRP A 39 36.87 -19.72 2.45
N GLN A 40 37.23 -20.40 1.35
CA GLN A 40 36.32 -20.65 0.23
C GLN A 40 34.98 -21.30 0.64
N PRO A 41 34.93 -22.44 1.35
CA PRO A 41 33.66 -23.07 1.73
C PRO A 41 32.86 -22.21 2.72
N ILE A 42 33.54 -21.48 3.60
CA ILE A 42 32.90 -20.55 4.55
C ILE A 42 32.20 -19.42 3.77
N ARG A 43 32.88 -18.82 2.79
CA ARG A 43 32.33 -17.75 1.95
C ARG A 43 31.14 -18.24 1.13
N ILE A 44 31.24 -19.42 0.51
CA ILE A 44 30.13 -20.00 -0.26
C ILE A 44 28.93 -20.24 0.65
N THR A 45 29.13 -20.89 1.80
CA THR A 45 28.05 -21.18 2.77
C THR A 45 27.40 -19.89 3.26
N PHE A 46 28.20 -18.87 3.60
CA PHE A 46 27.68 -17.57 4.02
C PHE A 46 26.86 -16.90 2.90
N MET A 47 27.37 -16.87 1.67
CA MET A 47 26.63 -16.33 0.52
C MET A 47 25.34 -17.10 0.25
N SER A 48 25.32 -18.42 0.42
CA SER A 48 24.11 -19.23 0.30
C SER A 48 23.08 -18.88 1.38
N ILE A 49 23.50 -18.71 2.63
CA ILE A 49 22.60 -18.29 3.72
C ILE A 49 22.00 -16.91 3.44
N VAL A 50 22.82 -15.96 2.99
CA VAL A 50 22.36 -14.61 2.61
C VAL A 50 21.35 -14.69 1.45
N GLY A 51 21.64 -15.50 0.42
CA GLY A 51 20.72 -15.71 -0.69
C GLY A 51 19.38 -16.28 -0.26
N ILE A 52 19.38 -17.30 0.61
CA ILE A 52 18.16 -17.90 1.17
C ILE A 52 17.37 -16.87 1.98
N ALA A 53 18.03 -16.07 2.83
CA ALA A 53 17.37 -15.04 3.62
C ALA A 53 16.69 -13.98 2.75
N ILE A 54 17.32 -13.56 1.65
CA ILE A 54 16.73 -12.63 0.69
C ILE A 54 15.49 -13.24 0.03
N ILE A 55 15.58 -14.50 -0.44
CA ILE A 55 14.46 -15.19 -1.07
C ILE A 55 13.28 -15.32 -0.09
N LEU A 56 13.54 -15.73 1.15
CA LEU A 56 12.52 -15.82 2.19
C LEU A 56 11.89 -14.45 2.49
N GLY A 57 12.70 -13.38 2.52
CA GLY A 57 12.20 -12.01 2.68
C GLY A 57 11.27 -11.58 1.55
N ILE A 58 11.62 -11.90 0.30
CA ILE A 58 10.78 -11.62 -0.87
C ILE A 58 9.47 -12.41 -0.81
N ILE A 59 9.53 -13.71 -0.48
CA ILE A 59 8.33 -14.54 -0.33
C ILE A 59 7.42 -13.97 0.76
N LEU A 60 7.98 -13.58 1.91
CA LEU A 60 7.21 -12.99 3.00
C LEU A 60 6.55 -11.67 2.58
N ALA A 61 7.28 -10.81 1.86
CA ALA A 61 6.74 -9.55 1.34
C ALA A 61 5.58 -9.79 0.38
N ILE A 62 5.70 -10.77 -0.52
CA ILE A 62 4.62 -11.18 -1.44
C ILE A 62 3.41 -11.71 -0.66
N LEU A 63 3.63 -12.58 0.33
CA LEU A 63 2.54 -13.12 1.14
C LEU A 63 1.80 -12.01 1.91
N VAL A 64 2.54 -11.06 2.51
CA VAL A 64 1.94 -9.91 3.19
C VAL A 64 1.15 -9.04 2.22
N GLY A 65 1.74 -8.68 1.07
CA GLY A 65 1.09 -7.86 0.05
C GLY A 65 -0.17 -8.50 -0.55
N LEU A 66 -0.16 -9.82 -0.77
CA LEU A 66 -1.32 -10.57 -1.25
C LEU A 66 -2.38 -10.79 -0.18
N SER A 67 -1.98 -10.95 1.09
CA SER A 67 -2.93 -11.13 2.20
C SER A 67 -3.82 -9.89 2.42
N GLY A 68 -3.24 -8.70 2.17
CA GLY A 68 -3.88 -7.40 2.38
C GLY A 68 -4.33 -7.24 3.82
N ILE A 69 -3.35 -7.20 4.73
CA ILE A 69 -3.58 -6.95 6.16
C ILE A 69 -4.49 -5.72 6.28
N PRO A 70 -5.71 -5.86 6.84
CA PRO A 70 -6.66 -4.77 6.85
C PRO A 70 -6.18 -3.65 7.77
N LYS A 71 -6.27 -2.41 7.26
CA LYS A 71 -6.08 -1.22 8.07
C LYS A 71 -7.38 -0.92 8.83
N LYS A 72 -7.30 -0.87 10.16
CA LYS A 72 -8.45 -0.46 10.99
C LYS A 72 -8.71 1.04 10.76
N ILE A 73 -9.96 1.37 10.47
CA ILE A 73 -10.46 2.74 10.35
C ILE A 73 -11.38 2.99 11.54
N ASP A 74 -11.13 4.07 12.26
CA ASP A 74 -11.97 4.58 13.34
C ASP A 74 -11.78 6.10 13.32
N ALA A 75 -12.62 6.78 12.54
CA ALA A 75 -12.43 8.17 12.19
C ALA A 75 -13.77 8.92 12.16
N SER A 76 -13.71 10.18 12.57
CA SER A 76 -14.82 11.11 12.44
C SER A 76 -14.27 12.45 11.95
N TYR A 77 -14.78 12.92 10.81
CA TYR A 77 -14.29 14.12 10.15
C TYR A 77 -15.40 15.17 10.02
N PRO A 78 -15.10 16.45 10.27
CA PRO A 78 -15.99 17.52 9.82
C PRO A 78 -16.06 17.47 8.29
N ALA A 79 -17.26 17.68 7.76
CA ALA A 79 -17.54 17.61 6.34
C ALA A 79 -18.44 18.77 5.92
N ILE A 80 -18.30 19.16 4.66
CA ILE A 80 -19.15 20.16 4.05
C ILE A 80 -19.91 19.53 2.91
N MET A 81 -21.22 19.72 2.95
CA MET A 81 -22.13 19.42 1.86
C MET A 81 -22.41 20.71 1.10
N TYR A 82 -22.25 20.69 -0.22
CA TYR A 82 -22.43 21.87 -1.06
C TYR A 82 -22.92 21.48 -2.46
N ARG A 83 -23.44 22.44 -3.22
CA ARG A 83 -23.78 22.26 -4.63
C ARG A 83 -22.76 22.90 -5.53
N GLU A 84 -22.25 22.20 -6.53
CA GLU A 84 -21.27 22.76 -7.47
C GLU A 84 -21.81 23.98 -8.22
N ASN A 85 -23.09 23.96 -8.61
CA ASN A 85 -23.71 25.03 -9.38
C ASN A 85 -24.43 26.10 -8.53
N ASP A 86 -24.47 25.94 -7.21
CA ASP A 86 -25.06 26.91 -6.28
C ASP A 86 -24.09 27.24 -5.16
N THR A 87 -23.52 28.45 -5.22
CA THR A 87 -22.56 28.96 -4.24
C THR A 87 -23.19 29.29 -2.89
N GLY A 88 -24.51 29.47 -2.82
CA GLY A 88 -25.24 29.77 -1.59
C GLY A 88 -25.59 28.53 -0.78
N TYR A 89 -25.66 27.35 -1.40
CA TYR A 89 -25.96 26.11 -0.69
C TYR A 89 -24.70 25.51 -0.06
N VAL A 90 -24.60 25.60 1.28
CA VAL A 90 -23.53 25.02 2.09
C VAL A 90 -24.14 24.53 3.40
N GLN A 91 -23.84 23.29 3.78
CA GLN A 91 -24.30 22.70 5.03
C GLN A 91 -23.16 21.95 5.72
N GLN A 92 -23.00 22.17 7.01
CA GLN A 92 -22.05 21.42 7.84
C GLN A 92 -22.63 20.05 8.19
N THR A 93 -21.78 19.02 8.13
CA THR A 93 -22.10 17.66 8.56
C THR A 93 -20.86 16.99 9.12
N THR A 94 -21.03 15.80 9.67
CA THR A 94 -19.92 14.92 10.06
C THR A 94 -19.99 13.66 9.22
N ILE A 95 -18.81 13.13 8.86
CA ILE A 95 -18.66 11.76 8.35
C ILE A 95 -18.01 10.93 9.45
N THR A 96 -18.63 9.82 9.82
CA THR A 96 -18.07 8.85 10.76
C THR A 96 -17.88 7.51 10.08
N MET A 97 -16.72 6.90 10.29
CA MET A 97 -16.32 5.64 9.66
C MET A 97 -15.70 4.72 10.70
N GLN A 98 -16.21 3.50 10.81
CA GLN A 98 -15.64 2.47 11.69
C GLN A 98 -15.59 1.15 10.93
N GLY A 99 -14.40 0.61 10.74
CA GLY A 99 -14.26 -0.59 9.92
C GLY A 99 -12.83 -0.98 9.60
N LYS A 100 -12.69 -1.67 8.48
CA LYS A 100 -11.42 -2.17 7.94
C LYS A 100 -11.33 -1.84 6.47
N LEU A 101 -10.22 -1.22 6.07
CA LEU A 101 -9.84 -1.05 4.68
C LEU A 101 -8.88 -2.16 4.29
N TYR A 102 -9.26 -2.96 3.30
CA TYR A 102 -8.44 -4.00 2.70
C TYR A 102 -7.79 -3.44 1.44
N THR A 103 -6.46 -3.44 1.42
CA THR A 103 -5.65 -3.12 0.24
C THR A 103 -4.77 -4.33 -0.05
N ARG A 104 -5.03 -5.03 -1.16
CA ARG A 104 -4.20 -6.16 -1.61
C ARG A 104 -3.51 -5.81 -2.91
N TRP A 105 -2.34 -6.40 -3.14
CA TRP A 105 -1.74 -6.36 -4.47
C TRP A 105 -2.68 -7.07 -5.46
N PHE A 106 -2.96 -6.41 -6.59
CA PHE A 106 -3.82 -6.91 -7.67
C PHE A 106 -5.33 -7.03 -7.35
N SER A 107 -5.82 -6.38 -6.29
CA SER A 107 -7.27 -6.25 -6.08
C SER A 107 -7.69 -4.81 -5.80
N ASN A 108 -8.97 -4.53 -6.08
CA ASN A 108 -9.61 -3.28 -5.71
C ASN A 108 -9.55 -3.09 -4.18
N PRO A 109 -9.25 -1.87 -3.70
CA PRO A 109 -9.42 -1.55 -2.30
C PRO A 109 -10.87 -1.75 -1.87
N LYS A 110 -11.07 -2.31 -0.67
CA LYS A 110 -12.40 -2.62 -0.15
C LYS A 110 -12.54 -2.15 1.29
N PHE A 111 -13.53 -1.31 1.57
CA PHE A 111 -13.90 -0.92 2.92
C PHE A 111 -15.07 -1.78 3.42
N VAL A 112 -14.90 -2.35 4.62
CA VAL A 112 -15.91 -3.15 5.31
C VAL A 112 -16.12 -2.56 6.69
N GLY A 113 -17.33 -2.08 6.96
CA GLY A 113 -17.66 -1.43 8.22
C GLY A 113 -18.89 -0.54 8.14
N THR A 114 -19.01 0.37 9.09
CA THR A 114 -20.04 1.40 9.10
C THR A 114 -19.47 2.70 8.54
N PHE A 115 -20.30 3.35 7.74
CA PHE A 115 -20.11 4.70 7.22
C PHE A 115 -21.39 5.46 7.54
N SER A 116 -21.30 6.66 8.10
CA SER A 116 -22.49 7.45 8.41
C SER A 116 -22.25 8.93 8.20
N ILE A 117 -23.30 9.62 7.74
CA ILE A 117 -23.33 11.07 7.55
C ILE A 117 -24.47 11.62 8.41
N ASP A 118 -24.18 12.57 9.31
CA ASP A 118 -25.13 13.03 10.33
C ASP A 118 -26.51 13.47 9.81
N GLN A 119 -26.55 14.06 8.61
CA GLN A 119 -27.76 14.58 7.97
C GLN A 119 -28.68 13.50 7.40
N PHE A 120 -28.20 12.27 7.25
CA PHE A 120 -28.99 11.18 6.68
C PHE A 120 -29.35 10.17 7.78
N GLU A 121 -30.57 10.30 8.29
CA GLU A 121 -31.13 9.43 9.33
C GLU A 121 -31.07 7.93 8.97
N LEU A 122 -31.24 7.60 7.68
CA LEU A 122 -31.12 6.23 7.16
C LEU A 122 -29.74 5.61 7.45
N MET A 123 -28.69 6.43 7.51
CA MET A 123 -27.33 5.93 7.73
C MET A 123 -27.00 5.63 9.19
N LYS A 124 -27.90 5.95 10.12
CA LYS A 124 -27.69 5.74 11.56
C LYS A 124 -28.20 4.39 12.07
N ARG A 125 -29.00 3.67 11.28
CA ARG A 125 -29.68 2.44 11.71
C ARG A 125 -29.15 1.17 11.04
N ASP A 126 -28.62 1.30 9.83
CA ASP A 126 -28.36 0.17 8.95
C ASP A 126 -26.88 -0.06 8.66
N ALA A 127 -26.53 -1.31 8.37
CA ALA A 127 -25.18 -1.67 7.99
C ALA A 127 -24.88 -1.15 6.58
N THR A 128 -23.79 -0.39 6.45
CA THR A 128 -23.26 0.00 5.15
C THR A 128 -22.85 -1.25 4.38
N THR A 129 -23.27 -1.35 3.12
CA THR A 129 -22.75 -2.38 2.22
C THR A 129 -21.26 -2.16 2.03
N ASP A 130 -20.49 -3.24 1.90
CA ASP A 130 -19.07 -3.14 1.60
C ASP A 130 -18.82 -2.22 0.39
N ILE A 131 -17.90 -1.27 0.55
CA ILE A 131 -17.54 -0.32 -0.51
C ILE A 131 -16.31 -0.86 -1.23
N GLU A 132 -16.48 -1.21 -2.50
CA GLU A 132 -15.36 -1.60 -3.37
C GLU A 132 -14.99 -0.42 -4.28
N PHE A 133 -13.75 0.03 -4.20
CA PHE A 133 -13.22 1.15 -4.97
C PHE A 133 -12.58 0.63 -6.25
N GLN A 134 -13.20 0.90 -7.39
CA GLN A 134 -12.81 0.33 -8.67
C GLN A 134 -11.99 1.36 -9.48
N PRO A 135 -10.67 1.17 -9.68
CA PRO A 135 -9.81 2.13 -10.38
C PRO A 135 -10.32 2.52 -11.76
N GLU A 136 -10.92 1.56 -12.48
CA GLU A 136 -11.46 1.75 -13.82
C GLU A 136 -12.82 2.45 -13.84
N PHE A 137 -13.52 2.54 -12.70
CA PHE A 137 -14.83 3.14 -12.59
C PHE A 137 -14.75 4.55 -12.02
N MET A 138 -15.04 5.55 -12.86
CA MET A 138 -15.07 6.97 -12.48
C MET A 138 -13.88 7.41 -11.62
N ASN A 139 -12.65 7.08 -12.02
CA ASN A 139 -11.42 7.43 -11.31
C ASN A 139 -11.31 6.84 -9.89
N GLY A 140 -11.67 5.56 -9.70
CA GLY A 140 -11.52 4.91 -8.39
C GLY A 140 -12.75 5.01 -7.49
N ALA A 141 -13.92 5.29 -8.03
CA ALA A 141 -15.14 5.43 -7.25
C ALA A 141 -15.63 4.07 -6.71
N GLY A 142 -16.22 4.09 -5.53
CA GLY A 142 -17.00 2.99 -4.96
C GLY A 142 -18.46 3.40 -4.76
N LEU A 143 -19.38 2.42 -4.81
CA LEU A 143 -20.79 2.68 -4.55
C LEU A 143 -21.04 2.77 -3.04
N LEU A 144 -21.56 3.90 -2.57
CA LEU A 144 -22.04 4.04 -1.20
C LEU A 144 -23.52 3.63 -1.16
N SER A 145 -23.79 2.49 -0.55
CA SER A 145 -25.14 1.96 -0.38
C SER A 145 -25.33 1.36 1.00
N TYR A 146 -26.58 1.32 1.43
CA TYR A 146 -26.99 0.73 2.71
C TYR A 146 -27.97 -0.39 2.42
N SER A 147 -27.86 -1.46 3.19
CA SER A 147 -28.79 -2.57 3.10
C SER A 147 -29.59 -2.65 4.39
N THR A 148 -30.91 -2.63 4.27
CA THR A 148 -31.82 -2.74 5.40
C THR A 148 -32.63 -4.01 5.24
N PHE A 149 -32.87 -4.72 6.35
CA PHE A 149 -33.73 -5.90 6.34
C PHE A 149 -35.00 -5.57 7.11
N ALA A 150 -36.05 -5.20 6.38
CA ALA A 150 -37.35 -4.84 6.93
C ALA A 150 -38.42 -5.78 6.37
N ASP A 151 -39.30 -6.31 7.23
CA ASP A 151 -40.44 -7.15 6.85
C ASP A 151 -40.09 -8.37 5.95
N GLY A 152 -38.91 -8.98 6.17
CA GLY A 152 -38.44 -10.13 5.40
C GLY A 152 -37.94 -9.79 4.00
N LYS A 153 -37.80 -8.50 3.66
CA LYS A 153 -37.25 -8.03 2.40
C LYS A 153 -35.93 -7.31 2.64
N LEU A 154 -34.97 -7.60 1.77
CA LEU A 154 -33.71 -6.87 1.69
C LEU A 154 -33.95 -5.64 0.80
N ASP A 155 -33.85 -4.46 1.39
CA ASP A 155 -33.93 -3.19 0.68
C ASP A 155 -32.52 -2.60 0.55
N PHE A 156 -32.21 -2.11 -0.65
CA PHE A 156 -30.90 -1.54 -0.98
C PHE A 156 -31.07 -0.07 -1.34
N GLU A 157 -30.53 0.80 -0.50
CA GLU A 157 -30.60 2.24 -0.70
C GLU A 157 -29.23 2.77 -1.13
N SER A 158 -29.11 3.10 -2.42
CA SER A 158 -27.93 3.76 -2.97
C SER A 158 -27.94 5.25 -2.64
N VAL A 159 -26.91 5.71 -1.95
CA VAL A 159 -26.77 7.10 -1.51
C VAL A 159 -25.97 7.91 -2.52
N GLY A 160 -24.96 7.31 -3.13
CA GLY A 160 -24.07 8.03 -4.03
C GLY A 160 -22.83 7.25 -4.40
N MET A 161 -21.91 7.93 -5.05
CA MET A 161 -20.57 7.42 -5.32
C MET A 161 -19.59 8.08 -4.37
N ILE A 162 -18.68 7.30 -3.83
CA ILE A 162 -17.65 7.75 -2.91
C ILE A 162 -16.26 7.53 -3.50
N TRP A 163 -15.42 8.53 -3.37
CA TRP A 163 -14.00 8.48 -3.65
C TRP A 163 -13.24 8.59 -2.34
N MET A 164 -12.06 7.98 -2.29
CA MET A 164 -11.17 8.05 -1.13
C MET A 164 -9.74 8.34 -1.53
N ALA A 165 -9.01 9.03 -0.66
CA ALA A 165 -7.56 9.21 -0.76
C ALA A 165 -6.91 9.01 0.61
N ASP A 166 -5.61 8.72 0.60
CA ASP A 166 -4.79 8.55 1.79
C ASP A 166 -5.35 7.50 2.79
N ASP A 167 -5.86 6.38 2.27
CA ASP A 167 -6.54 5.30 3.01
C ASP A 167 -7.76 5.81 3.82
N MET A 168 -8.76 6.38 3.14
CA MET A 168 -10.00 6.93 3.74
C MET A 168 -9.78 8.16 4.65
N LYS A 169 -8.59 8.76 4.69
CA LYS A 169 -8.37 10.02 5.42
C LYS A 169 -9.01 11.22 4.73
N LYS A 170 -9.24 11.13 3.43
CA LYS A 170 -10.01 12.09 2.64
C LYS A 170 -11.07 11.32 1.89
N VAL A 171 -12.28 11.86 1.86
CA VAL A 171 -13.40 11.28 1.12
C VAL A 171 -14.15 12.38 0.38
N ASN A 172 -14.67 12.02 -0.78
CA ASN A 172 -15.57 12.85 -1.55
C ASN A 172 -16.77 12.01 -1.97
N ILE A 173 -17.97 12.55 -1.91
CA ILE A 173 -19.20 11.83 -2.18
C ILE A 173 -20.05 12.65 -3.13
N GLY A 174 -20.35 12.09 -4.30
CA GLY A 174 -21.39 12.61 -5.18
C GLY A 174 -22.71 11.98 -4.80
N VAL A 175 -23.65 12.79 -4.31
CA VAL A 175 -24.92 12.30 -3.77
C VAL A 175 -25.92 12.04 -4.90
N PHE A 176 -26.61 10.91 -4.84
CA PHE A 176 -27.73 10.59 -5.71
C PHE A 176 -29.00 11.26 -5.19
N GLU A 177 -29.63 12.06 -6.04
CA GLU A 177 -30.83 12.83 -5.71
C GLU A 177 -32.02 12.46 -6.60
N PRO A 178 -33.26 12.52 -6.09
CA PRO A 178 -33.62 12.85 -4.72
C PRO A 178 -33.35 11.69 -3.75
N VAL A 179 -33.00 12.05 -2.52
CA VAL A 179 -32.86 11.12 -1.40
C VAL A 179 -34.23 10.47 -1.13
N ASN A 180 -34.31 9.15 -0.98
CA ASN A 180 -35.54 8.36 -0.79
C ASN A 180 -36.47 8.18 -2.02
N ALA A 181 -35.97 8.39 -3.24
CA ALA A 181 -36.74 8.10 -4.46
C ALA A 181 -36.21 6.87 -5.21
N THR A 182 -37.09 6.16 -5.94
CA THR A 182 -36.68 5.00 -6.74
C THR A 182 -35.78 5.38 -7.93
N ALA A 183 -36.03 6.53 -8.54
CA ALA A 183 -35.20 7.06 -9.63
C ALA A 183 -34.31 8.17 -9.08
N LYS A 184 -33.00 7.91 -9.02
CA LYS A 184 -32.00 8.86 -8.54
C LYS A 184 -30.97 9.15 -9.61
N SER A 185 -30.41 10.36 -9.59
CA SER A 185 -29.27 10.72 -10.42
C SER A 185 -28.24 11.47 -9.58
N MET A 186 -26.96 11.25 -9.86
CA MET A 186 -25.93 12.18 -9.39
C MET A 186 -26.13 13.51 -10.10
N ARG A 187 -26.24 14.59 -9.32
CA ARG A 187 -26.34 15.95 -9.84
C ARG A 187 -25.12 16.73 -9.38
N ASP A 188 -25.33 17.86 -8.73
CA ASP A 188 -24.29 18.77 -8.27
C ASP A 188 -24.10 18.75 -6.76
N LEU A 189 -24.85 17.93 -6.00
CA LEU A 189 -24.70 17.80 -4.56
C LEU A 189 -23.51 16.92 -4.19
N VAL A 190 -22.55 17.51 -3.49
CA VAL A 190 -21.28 16.89 -3.11
C VAL A 190 -21.07 17.01 -1.60
N ILE A 191 -20.47 15.99 -1.00
CA ILE A 191 -20.02 16.00 0.40
C ILE A 191 -18.53 15.68 0.42
N SER A 192 -17.72 16.57 0.98
CA SER A 192 -16.27 16.36 1.06
C SER A 192 -15.79 16.46 2.50
N ALA A 193 -14.84 15.59 2.85
CA ALA A 193 -14.20 15.57 4.16
C ALA A 193 -12.72 15.18 4.06
N PRO A 194 -11.87 15.66 5.00
CA PRO A 194 -12.18 16.61 6.06
C PRO A 194 -12.28 18.04 5.50
N ALA A 195 -13.37 18.74 5.80
CA ALA A 195 -13.55 20.14 5.41
C ALA A 195 -14.40 20.86 6.45
N THR A 196 -14.06 22.11 6.71
CA THR A 196 -14.82 23.02 7.59
C THR A 196 -15.38 24.22 6.83
N THR A 197 -14.87 24.46 5.62
CA THR A 197 -15.32 25.53 4.72
C THR A 197 -15.65 24.97 3.33
N ARG A 198 -16.45 25.72 2.57
CA ARG A 198 -16.79 25.35 1.19
C ARG A 198 -15.54 25.32 0.31
N GLU A 199 -14.64 26.27 0.50
CA GLU A 199 -13.41 26.42 -0.27
C GLU A 199 -12.51 25.18 -0.09
N GLU A 200 -12.35 24.71 1.14
CA GLU A 200 -11.65 23.45 1.45
C GLU A 200 -12.31 22.24 0.75
N ALA A 201 -13.63 22.15 0.82
CA ALA A 201 -14.39 21.04 0.22
C ALA A 201 -14.26 21.02 -1.32
N VAL A 202 -14.40 22.19 -1.96
CA VAL A 202 -14.23 22.33 -3.41
C VAL A 202 -12.81 21.96 -3.83
N GLU A 203 -11.79 22.35 -3.06
CA GLU A 203 -10.41 22.00 -3.37
C GLU A 203 -10.13 20.50 -3.22
N LEU A 204 -10.74 19.85 -2.22
CA LEU A 204 -10.71 18.39 -2.11
C LEU A 204 -11.35 17.71 -3.31
N THR A 205 -12.52 18.17 -3.76
CA THR A 205 -13.21 17.60 -4.93
C THR A 205 -12.35 17.67 -6.20
N LYS A 206 -11.61 18.76 -6.39
CA LYS A 206 -10.66 18.87 -7.52
C LYS A 206 -9.54 17.82 -7.49
N GLN A 207 -9.09 17.43 -6.29
CA GLN A 207 -8.07 16.39 -6.16
C GLN A 207 -8.58 15.04 -6.67
N PHE A 208 -9.86 14.72 -6.47
CA PHE A 208 -10.50 13.49 -6.95
C PHE A 208 -10.86 13.52 -8.44
N ASN A 209 -11.13 14.71 -8.99
CA ASN A 209 -11.42 14.87 -10.41
C ASN A 209 -10.15 14.90 -11.29
N ASN A 210 -8.96 14.93 -10.68
CA ASN A 210 -7.69 14.93 -11.41
C ASN A 210 -7.16 13.48 -11.57
N PRO A 211 -7.08 12.94 -12.80
CA PRO A 211 -6.68 11.54 -13.02
C PRO A 211 -5.21 11.22 -12.69
N PHE A 212 -4.40 12.20 -12.26
CA PHE A 212 -2.96 12.06 -12.05
C PHE A 212 -2.51 11.98 -10.57
N HIS A 213 -3.43 11.82 -9.61
CA HIS A 213 -3.10 11.80 -8.17
C HIS A 213 -3.22 10.44 -7.45
N ASN A 214 -3.42 9.34 -8.17
CA ASN A 214 -3.39 7.98 -7.60
C ASN A 214 -1.99 7.38 -7.65
#